data_AF-A0A537XMH4-F1
#
_entry.id   AF-A0A537XMH4-F1
#
_cell.length_a   1.000
_cell.length_b   1.000
_cell.length_c   1.000
_cell.angle_alpha   90.00
_cell.angle_beta   90.00
_cell.angle_gamma   90.00
#
_symmetry.space_group_name_H-M   'P 1'
#
loop_
_entity.id
_entity.type
_entity.pdbx_description
1 polymer ?
#
loop_
_entity_poly.entity_id
_entity_poly.type
_entity_poly.pdbx_seq_one_letter_code
_entity_poly.pdbx_strand_id
1 'polypeptide(L)'
;MSKLHLVIGLKGGHDMTIETAELRRIQYLIVLLSCLPRGGKCREVFELALALDEVPQMARVSPPNDLDTHEGSRLWLESLWAQEDLSPEERRVVWWQGTNENMEDAIRELKAVESRLGETWIRTVIPAGSFHEGGR
;
A
#
# COMPACT_ATOMS: atom_id res chain seq x y z
N MET A 1 -19.04 28.97 -13.36
CA MET A 1 -18.86 27.51 -13.50
C MET A 1 -17.38 27.23 -13.64
N SER A 2 -16.80 26.66 -12.58
CA SER A 2 -15.36 26.58 -12.35
C SER A 2 -14.71 25.52 -13.23
N LYS A 3 -13.80 25.94 -14.12
CA LYS A 3 -12.81 25.03 -14.72
C LYS A 3 -11.96 24.54 -13.55
N LEU A 4 -12.00 23.24 -13.26
CA LEU A 4 -10.93 22.57 -12.52
C LEU A 4 -9.64 22.87 -13.29
N HIS A 5 -8.95 23.92 -12.87
CA HIS A 5 -7.54 24.11 -13.16
C HIS A 5 -6.84 22.89 -12.58
N LEU A 6 -6.63 21.90 -13.44
CA LEU A 6 -5.50 20.99 -13.47
C LEU A 6 -4.78 20.93 -12.11
N VAL A 7 -5.09 19.91 -11.30
CA VAL A 7 -4.54 19.61 -9.96
C VAL A 7 -3.03 19.26 -10.03
N ILE A 8 -2.31 19.77 -11.02
CA ILE A 8 -0.91 19.48 -11.28
C ILE A 8 -0.26 20.76 -11.83
N GLY A 9 0.17 21.61 -10.92
CA GLY A 9 0.84 22.86 -11.24
C GLY A 9 1.37 23.51 -9.99
N LEU A 10 2.37 22.89 -9.36
CA LEU A 10 3.17 23.53 -8.33
C LEU A 10 3.89 24.74 -8.98
N LYS A 11 3.30 25.93 -8.81
CA LYS A 11 3.95 27.20 -9.10
C LYS A 11 4.86 27.54 -7.93
N GLY A 12 6.17 27.61 -8.17
CA GLY A 12 7.11 28.20 -7.22
C GLY A 12 8.52 27.66 -7.40
N GLY A 13 9.41 28.50 -7.90
CA GLY A 13 10.81 28.16 -8.13
C GLY A 13 11.55 27.88 -6.83
N HIS A 14 11.97 26.64 -6.68
CA HIS A 14 13.23 26.21 -6.11
C HIS A 14 13.34 24.74 -6.51
N ASP A 15 14.50 24.33 -7.00
CA ASP A 15 14.92 22.96 -7.33
C ASP A 15 14.04 21.84 -6.72
N MET A 16 12.94 21.50 -7.41
CA MET A 16 11.98 20.49 -7.00
C MET A 16 11.58 19.68 -8.22
N THR A 17 12.52 18.88 -8.69
CA THR A 17 12.19 17.58 -9.25
C THR A 17 11.64 16.73 -8.09
N ILE A 18 10.46 17.08 -7.54
CA ILE A 18 9.62 16.04 -6.94
C ILE A 18 9.41 15.10 -8.11
N GLU A 19 10.15 13.99 -8.08
CA GLU A 19 10.20 13.03 -9.16
C GLU A 19 8.75 12.73 -9.54
N THR A 20 8.40 13.06 -10.79
CA THR A 20 7.00 13.10 -11.24
C THR A 20 6.30 11.75 -11.05
N ALA A 21 7.06 10.67 -10.87
CA ALA A 21 6.58 9.33 -10.57
C ALA A 21 6.00 9.19 -9.15
N GLU A 22 6.63 9.73 -8.13
CA GLU A 22 6.26 9.64 -6.71
C GLU A 22 4.94 10.36 -6.48
N LEU A 23 4.80 11.54 -7.08
CA LEU A 23 3.54 12.29 -7.07
C LEU A 23 2.42 11.47 -7.71
N ARG A 24 2.69 10.76 -8.81
CA ARG A 24 1.69 9.89 -9.46
C ARG A 24 1.36 8.68 -8.60
N ARG A 25 2.34 8.04 -7.95
CA ARG A 25 2.11 6.93 -7.01
C ARG A 25 1.12 7.32 -5.91
N ILE A 26 1.29 8.49 -5.30
CA ILE A 26 0.36 9.00 -4.27
C ILE A 26 -1.04 9.24 -4.86
N GLN A 27 -1.14 9.88 -6.03
CA GLN A 27 -2.43 10.11 -6.69
C GLN A 27 -3.15 8.80 -7.05
N TYR A 28 -2.42 7.77 -7.44
CA TYR A 28 -2.97 6.45 -7.71
C TYR A 28 -3.51 5.78 -6.44
N LEU A 29 -2.81 5.89 -5.30
CA LEU A 29 -3.32 5.43 -4.01
C LEU A 29 -4.61 6.18 -3.61
N ILE A 30 -4.67 7.50 -3.82
CA ILE A 30 -5.88 8.29 -3.56
C ILE A 30 -7.07 7.78 -4.38
N VAL A 31 -6.86 7.51 -5.68
CA VAL A 31 -7.91 6.97 -6.55
C VAL A 31 -8.37 5.60 -6.07
N LEU A 32 -7.42 4.68 -5.80
CA LEU A 32 -7.72 3.34 -5.30
C LEU A 32 -8.59 3.40 -4.04
N LEU A 33 -8.13 4.12 -3.00
CA LEU A 33 -8.83 4.22 -1.72
C LEU A 33 -10.19 4.91 -1.84
N SER A 34 -10.34 5.85 -2.79
CA SER A 34 -11.62 6.52 -3.06
C SER A 34 -12.66 5.62 -3.73
N CYS A 35 -12.23 4.54 -4.37
CA CYS A 35 -13.12 3.58 -5.04
C CYS A 35 -13.59 2.44 -4.14
N LEU A 36 -13.01 2.27 -2.95
CA LEU A 36 -13.40 1.22 -2.02
C LEU A 36 -14.78 1.49 -1.40
N PRO A 37 -15.64 0.47 -1.23
CA PRO A 37 -16.96 0.65 -0.61
C PRO A 37 -16.85 1.20 0.82
N ARG A 38 -17.74 2.14 1.20
CA ARG A 38 -17.70 2.79 2.53
C ARG A 38 -17.80 1.82 3.71
N GLY A 39 -18.47 0.68 3.54
CA GLY A 39 -18.56 -0.39 4.55
C GLY A 39 -17.88 -1.68 4.09
N GLY A 40 -16.95 -1.59 3.13
CA GLY A 40 -16.25 -2.75 2.58
C GLY A 40 -15.11 -3.21 3.47
N LYS A 41 -14.77 -4.51 3.37
CA LYS A 41 -13.70 -5.14 4.16
C LYS A 41 -12.31 -4.63 3.78
N CYS A 42 -12.07 -4.37 2.51
CA CYS A 42 -10.79 -3.81 2.06
C CYS A 42 -10.55 -2.42 2.66
N ARG A 43 -11.61 -1.60 2.75
CA ARG A 43 -11.53 -0.29 3.42
C ARG A 43 -11.28 -0.44 4.92
N GLU A 44 -11.96 -1.38 5.58
CA GLU A 44 -11.84 -1.63 7.03
C GLU A 44 -10.37 -1.89 7.43
N VAL A 45 -9.67 -2.78 6.71
CA VAL A 45 -8.27 -3.09 7.04
C VAL A 45 -7.31 -1.94 6.75
N PHE A 46 -7.54 -1.16 5.69
CA PHE A 46 -6.72 0.04 5.44
C PHE A 46 -6.92 1.10 6.51
N GLU A 47 -8.16 1.30 7.00
CA GLU A 47 -8.42 2.23 8.11
C GLU A 47 -7.74 1.76 9.41
N LEU A 48 -7.73 0.45 9.69
CA LEU A 48 -7.00 -0.10 10.83
C LEU A 48 -5.48 0.11 10.69
N ALA A 49 -4.92 -0.14 9.51
CA ALA A 49 -3.49 0.02 9.25
C ALA A 49 -3.05 1.49 9.31
N LEU A 50 -3.84 2.42 8.76
CA LEU A 50 -3.56 3.86 8.80
C LEU A 50 -3.69 4.48 10.21
N ALA A 51 -4.32 3.78 11.15
CA ALA A 51 -4.47 4.20 12.53
C ALA A 51 -3.32 3.73 13.45
N LEU A 52 -2.38 2.90 12.94
CA LEU A 52 -1.20 2.47 13.69
C LEU A 52 -0.20 3.63 13.86
N ASP A 53 0.53 3.62 14.98
CA ASP A 53 1.74 4.44 15.15
C ASP A 53 2.82 3.91 14.20
N GLU A 54 3.41 4.80 13.40
CA GLU A 54 4.42 4.45 12.42
C GLU A 54 5.77 4.09 13.05
N VAL A 55 6.10 4.61 14.23
CA VAL A 55 7.45 4.48 14.79
C VAL A 55 7.84 3.02 15.05
N PRO A 56 7.01 2.18 15.71
CA PRO A 56 7.32 0.76 15.88
C PRO A 56 7.39 -0.01 14.56
N GLN A 57 6.55 0.35 13.59
CA GLN A 57 6.53 -0.29 12.26
C GLN A 57 7.83 -0.03 11.51
N MET A 58 8.26 1.24 11.48
CA MET A 58 9.49 1.67 10.82
C MET A 58 10.76 1.12 11.49
N ALA A 59 10.71 0.86 12.80
CA ALA A 59 11.83 0.23 13.52
C ALA A 59 11.99 -1.26 13.19
N ARG A 60 10.90 -1.96 12.84
CA ARG A 60 10.92 -3.40 12.53
C ARG A 60 11.06 -3.70 11.04
N VAL A 61 10.58 -2.82 10.17
CA VAL A 61 10.55 -3.08 8.72
C VAL A 61 11.96 -3.20 8.15
N SER A 62 12.22 -4.30 7.47
CA SER A 62 13.44 -4.52 6.69
C SER A 62 13.09 -4.66 5.21
N PRO A 63 14.00 -4.31 4.28
CA PRO A 63 13.80 -4.58 2.87
C PRO A 63 13.54 -6.09 2.65
N PRO A 64 12.55 -6.46 1.84
CA PRO A 64 12.28 -7.86 1.54
C PRO A 64 13.43 -8.47 0.71
N ASN A 65 13.81 -9.71 1.02
CA ASN A 65 14.90 -10.41 0.33
C ASN A 65 14.47 -11.02 -1.02
N ASP A 66 13.20 -11.44 -1.12
CA ASP A 66 12.61 -12.06 -2.32
C ASP A 66 11.10 -11.78 -2.33
N LEU A 67 10.64 -10.93 -3.27
CA LEU A 67 9.21 -10.67 -3.51
C LEU A 67 8.69 -11.37 -4.78
N ASP A 68 9.57 -11.97 -5.57
CA ASP A 68 9.19 -12.60 -6.84
C ASP A 68 8.56 -13.98 -6.59
N THR A 69 8.82 -14.58 -5.42
CA THR A 69 8.19 -15.82 -4.98
C THR A 69 7.09 -15.58 -3.94
N HIS A 70 6.07 -16.45 -3.99
CA HIS A 70 5.03 -16.51 -2.96
C HIS A 70 5.62 -16.74 -1.57
N GLU A 71 6.56 -17.68 -1.45
CA GLU A 71 7.19 -18.01 -0.17
C GLU A 71 8.04 -16.87 0.38
N GLY A 72 8.82 -16.19 -0.46
CA GLY A 72 9.61 -15.02 -0.06
C GLY A 72 8.73 -13.90 0.48
N SER A 73 7.64 -13.58 -0.24
CA SER A 73 6.66 -12.58 0.19
C SER A 73 5.98 -12.97 1.52
N ARG A 74 5.58 -14.24 1.67
CA ARG A 74 4.95 -14.76 2.89
C ARG A 74 5.90 -14.66 4.09
N LEU A 75 7.13 -15.15 3.95
CA LEU A 75 8.13 -15.12 5.04
C LEU A 75 8.48 -13.70 5.46
N TRP A 76 8.56 -12.76 4.52
CA TRP A 76 8.79 -11.36 4.86
C TRP A 76 7.62 -10.76 5.64
N LEU A 77 6.37 -10.98 5.22
CA LEU A 77 5.18 -10.54 5.95
C LEU A 77 5.10 -11.16 7.36
N GLU A 78 5.40 -12.46 7.48
CA GLU A 78 5.47 -13.15 8.77
C GLU A 78 6.54 -12.55 9.68
N SER A 79 7.69 -12.16 9.15
CA SER A 79 8.74 -11.51 9.95
C SER A 79 8.28 -10.19 10.60
N LEU A 80 7.29 -9.51 10.03
CA LEU A 80 6.75 -8.26 10.59
C LEU A 80 5.65 -8.51 11.64
N TRP A 81 4.89 -9.59 11.49
CA TRP A 81 3.64 -9.83 12.24
C TRP A 81 3.68 -11.00 13.22
N ALA A 82 4.69 -11.88 13.15
CA ALA A 82 4.90 -12.96 14.11
C ALA A 82 5.69 -12.51 15.36
N GLN A 83 5.70 -11.21 15.64
CA GLN A 83 6.44 -10.61 16.76
C GLN A 83 5.67 -10.76 18.08
N GLU A 84 6.38 -11.07 19.16
CA GLU A 84 5.76 -11.22 20.49
C GLU A 84 5.37 -9.87 21.11
N ASP A 85 6.03 -8.78 20.70
CA ASP A 85 5.93 -7.44 21.26
C ASP A 85 4.87 -6.55 20.60
N LEU A 86 3.98 -7.12 19.78
CA LEU A 86 2.96 -6.34 19.08
C LEU A 86 2.03 -5.61 20.07
N SER A 87 1.69 -4.37 19.76
CA SER A 87 0.67 -3.61 20.47
C SER A 87 -0.72 -4.23 20.28
N PRO A 88 -1.71 -3.91 21.14
CA PRO A 88 -3.10 -4.32 20.92
C PRO A 88 -3.64 -3.87 19.55
N GLU A 89 -3.28 -2.67 19.10
CA GLU A 89 -3.65 -2.10 17.80
C GLU A 89 -3.08 -2.94 16.65
N GLU A 90 -1.79 -3.28 16.71
CA GLU A 90 -1.10 -4.09 15.71
C GLU A 90 -1.69 -5.51 15.64
N ARG A 91 -1.95 -6.12 16.80
CA ARG A 91 -2.60 -7.43 16.87
C ARG A 91 -3.99 -7.44 16.26
N ARG A 92 -4.73 -6.33 16.32
CA ARG A 92 -6.04 -6.22 15.64
C ARG A 92 -5.88 -6.34 14.12
N VAL A 93 -4.89 -5.69 13.54
CA VAL A 93 -4.60 -5.80 12.10
C VAL A 93 -4.21 -7.23 11.72
N VAL A 94 -3.32 -7.86 12.50
CA VAL A 94 -2.89 -9.25 12.28
C VAL A 94 -4.07 -10.22 12.42
N TRP A 95 -4.89 -10.08 13.45
CA TRP A 95 -6.08 -10.92 13.61
C TRP A 95 -7.08 -10.73 12.46
N TRP A 96 -7.26 -9.48 12.01
CA TRP A 96 -8.17 -9.14 10.93
C TRP A 96 -7.81 -9.87 9.63
N GLN A 97 -6.54 -9.82 9.22
CA GLN A 97 -6.04 -10.48 8.01
C GLN A 97 -5.90 -12.01 8.16
N GLY A 98 -5.84 -12.52 9.39
CA GLY A 98 -5.91 -13.95 9.67
C GLY A 98 -7.32 -14.54 9.59
N THR A 99 -8.35 -13.71 9.38
CA THR A 99 -9.74 -14.16 9.24
C THR A 99 -10.08 -14.35 7.76
N ASN A 100 -10.30 -15.60 7.33
CA ASN A 100 -10.55 -15.93 5.92
C ASN A 100 -11.69 -15.12 5.29
N GLU A 101 -12.83 -15.00 5.98
CA GLU A 101 -14.00 -14.26 5.47
C GLU A 101 -13.67 -12.78 5.18
N ASN A 102 -12.92 -12.12 6.07
CA ASN A 102 -12.47 -10.74 5.86
C ASN A 102 -11.59 -10.63 4.61
N MET A 103 -10.63 -11.55 4.45
CA MET A 103 -9.71 -11.53 3.32
C MET A 103 -10.39 -11.86 2.00
N GLU A 104 -11.31 -12.82 1.98
CA GLU A 104 -12.08 -13.17 0.77
C GLU A 104 -12.90 -11.98 0.26
N ASP A 105 -13.61 -11.30 1.15
CA ASP A 105 -14.40 -10.12 0.81
C ASP A 105 -13.49 -8.95 0.36
N ALA A 106 -12.39 -8.70 1.06
CA ALA A 106 -11.45 -7.65 0.69
C ALA A 106 -10.77 -7.91 -0.67
N ILE A 107 -10.39 -9.16 -0.96
CA ILE A 107 -9.83 -9.55 -2.27
C ILE A 107 -10.87 -9.33 -3.37
N ARG A 108 -12.14 -9.67 -3.11
CA ARG A 108 -13.22 -9.45 -4.09
C ARG A 108 -13.43 -7.96 -4.39
N GLU A 109 -13.44 -7.13 -3.35
CA GLU A 109 -13.55 -5.67 -3.48
C GLU A 109 -12.36 -5.09 -4.24
N LEU A 110 -11.14 -5.49 -3.89
CA LEU A 110 -9.92 -5.01 -4.56
C LEU A 110 -9.94 -5.37 -6.05
N LYS A 111 -10.25 -6.64 -6.39
CA LYS A 111 -10.36 -7.09 -7.79
C LYS A 111 -11.44 -6.34 -8.57
N ALA A 112 -12.56 -5.98 -7.94
CA ALA A 112 -13.61 -5.21 -8.60
C ALA A 112 -13.13 -3.79 -8.96
N VAL A 113 -12.34 -3.16 -8.09
CA VAL A 113 -11.72 -1.86 -8.37
C VAL A 113 -10.64 -1.99 -9.44
N GLU A 114 -9.76 -2.99 -9.35
CA GLU A 114 -8.71 -3.24 -10.34
C GLU A 114 -9.30 -3.50 -11.74
N SER A 115 -10.36 -4.30 -11.85
CA SER A 115 -11.04 -4.55 -13.13
C SER A 115 -11.57 -3.25 -13.76
N ARG A 116 -11.99 -2.28 -12.94
CA ARG A 116 -12.46 -0.97 -13.39
C ARG A 116 -11.32 -0.04 -13.82
N LEU A 117 -10.16 -0.13 -13.16
CA LEU A 117 -8.98 0.71 -13.41
C LEU A 117 -8.03 0.12 -14.47
N GLY A 118 -8.16 -1.17 -14.78
CA GLY A 118 -7.27 -1.95 -15.64
C GLY A 118 -6.41 -2.92 -14.82
N GLU A 119 -6.38 -4.20 -15.21
CA GLU A 119 -5.81 -5.33 -14.44
C GLU A 119 -4.32 -5.20 -14.06
N THR A 120 -3.57 -4.29 -14.69
CA THR A 120 -2.14 -4.05 -14.43
C THR A 120 -1.88 -2.85 -13.51
N TRP A 121 -2.92 -2.14 -13.08
CA TRP A 121 -2.79 -0.85 -12.39
C TRP A 121 -1.91 -0.88 -11.14
N ILE A 122 -2.11 -1.83 -10.22
CA ILE A 122 -1.31 -1.91 -8.99
C ILE A 122 0.11 -2.41 -9.29
N ARG A 123 0.25 -3.39 -10.18
CA ARG A 123 1.54 -4.01 -10.57
C ARG A 123 2.47 -3.07 -11.35
N THR A 124 1.92 -2.11 -12.09
CA THR A 124 2.70 -1.14 -12.88
C THR A 124 3.09 0.11 -12.09
N VAL A 125 2.39 0.40 -10.98
CA VAL A 125 2.63 1.59 -10.13
C VAL A 125 3.62 1.31 -9.00
N ILE A 126 3.71 0.06 -8.55
CA ILE A 126 4.72 -0.45 -7.62
C ILE A 126 5.59 -1.45 -8.38
N PRO A 127 6.65 -1.00 -9.10
CA PRO A 127 7.59 -1.95 -9.65
C PRO A 127 8.21 -2.73 -8.49
N ALA A 128 8.25 -4.05 -8.58
CA ALA A 128 9.20 -4.85 -7.82
C ALA A 128 10.56 -4.19 -8.04
N GLY A 129 11.19 -3.71 -6.96
CA GLY A 129 12.36 -2.88 -7.05
C GLY A 129 13.43 -3.57 -7.89
N SER A 130 13.79 -2.99 -9.03
CA SER A 130 15.12 -3.24 -9.60
C SER A 130 16.11 -2.52 -8.69
N PHE A 131 16.45 -3.16 -7.58
CA PHE A 131 17.62 -2.80 -6.79
C PHE A 131 18.83 -3.05 -7.68
N HIS A 132 19.39 -1.97 -8.23
CA HIS A 132 20.68 -2.04 -8.88
C HIS A 132 21.71 -2.47 -7.84
N GLU A 133 22.37 -3.60 -8.11
CA GLU A 133 23.61 -3.98 -7.45
C GLU A 133 24.58 -2.80 -7.55
N GLY A 134 24.78 -2.12 -6.43
CA GLY A 134 25.87 -1.18 -6.25
C GLY A 134 27.17 -1.96 -6.28
N GLY A 135 27.80 -2.00 -7.44
CA GLY A 135 29.12 -2.58 -7.61
C GLY A 135 30.14 -1.91 -6.69
N ARG A 136 30.96 -2.75 -6.06
CA ARG A 136 32.42 -2.64 -6.00
C ARG A 136 33.02 -4.03 -5.92
#